data_AF-U1XZE7-F1
#
_entry.id   AF-U1XZE7-F1
#
_cell.length_a   1.000
_cell.length_b   1.000
_cell.length_c   1.000
_cell.angle_alpha   90.00
_cell.angle_beta   90.00
_cell.angle_gamma   90.00
#
_symmetry.space_group_name_H-M   'P 1'
#
loop_
_entity.id
_entity.type
_entity.pdbx_description
1 polymer ?
#
loop_
_entity_poly.entity_id
_entity_poly.type
_entity_poly.pdbx_seq_one_letter_code
_entity_poly.pdbx_strand_id
1 'polypeptide(L)'
;MQESAQLGRIHIQADQVDVLSTHELKASGDVTVTGKESVIHAQEAVIRRRGPVIEVLAQELVQFEPSSRPSSEFNPLSLQDARAAGGEMRLKKEGYVPVRVQGLTAMWWNDSNQTCITVKTSQGRYSDVKKVGAEACSGS
;
A
#
# COMPACT_ATOMS: atom_id res chain seq x y z
N MET A 1 20.52 29.42 -18.52
CA MET A 1 20.43 29.63 -17.06
C MET A 1 21.10 28.42 -16.41
N GLN A 2 22.14 28.63 -15.63
CA GLN A 2 22.74 27.58 -14.81
C GLN A 2 22.31 27.84 -13.37
N GLU A 3 21.42 26.99 -12.85
CA GLU A 3 21.06 27.00 -11.44
C GLU A 3 22.12 26.25 -10.66
N SER A 4 22.91 26.98 -9.87
CA SER A 4 23.89 26.39 -8.95
C SER A 4 23.26 26.27 -7.57
N ALA A 5 23.01 25.04 -7.11
CA ALA A 5 22.66 24.74 -5.73
C ALA A 5 23.90 24.19 -5.00
N GLN A 6 24.37 24.89 -3.96
CA GLN A 6 25.36 24.34 -3.05
C GLN A 6 24.65 23.41 -2.06
N LEU A 7 24.75 22.10 -2.28
CA LEU A 7 24.50 21.14 -1.21
C LEU A 7 25.55 21.40 -0.13
N GLY A 8 25.11 21.70 1.09
CA GLY A 8 26.00 21.87 2.25
C GLY A 8 26.82 20.60 2.53
N ARG A 9 27.54 20.57 3.66
CA ARG A 9 28.25 19.36 4.08
C ARG A 9 27.26 18.20 4.21
N ILE A 10 27.42 17.17 3.39
CA ILE A 10 26.64 15.92 3.51
C ILE A 10 27.32 15.05 4.56
N HIS A 11 26.55 14.57 5.52
CA HIS A 11 27.00 13.58 6.50
C HIS A 11 26.46 12.21 6.10
N ILE A 12 27.30 11.18 6.17
CA ILE A 12 26.93 9.81 5.84
C ILE A 12 27.27 8.96 7.05
N GLN A 13 26.27 8.29 7.61
CA GLN A 13 26.39 7.33 8.68
C GLN A 13 25.97 5.96 8.14
N ALA A 14 26.72 4.91 8.46
CA ALA A 14 26.44 3.53 8.08
C ALA A 14 27.25 2.58 8.98
N ASP A 15 26.88 1.31 9.02
CA ASP A 15 27.62 0.26 9.72
C ASP A 15 28.99 0.01 9.04
N GLN A 16 29.01 0.07 7.70
CA GLN A 16 30.21 -0.12 6.90
C GLN A 16 30.29 0.89 5.75
N VAL A 17 31.47 1.46 5.52
CA VAL A 17 31.75 2.36 4.40
C VAL A 17 33.01 1.90 3.65
N ASP A 18 32.83 1.49 2.40
CA ASP A 18 33.88 1.06 1.49
C ASP A 18 34.17 2.16 0.45
N VAL A 19 35.41 2.64 0.41
CA VAL A 19 35.83 3.62 -0.60
C VAL A 19 36.22 2.87 -1.88
N LEU A 20 35.34 2.91 -2.88
CA LEU A 20 35.55 2.22 -4.16
C LEU A 20 36.54 2.97 -5.07
N SER A 21 36.49 4.31 -5.06
CA SER A 21 37.43 5.17 -5.78
C SER A 21 37.53 6.57 -5.15
N THR A 22 38.40 7.42 -5.69
CA THR A 22 38.52 8.83 -5.24
C THR A 22 37.22 9.65 -5.36
N HIS A 23 36.28 9.17 -6.17
CA HIS A 23 35.01 9.86 -6.45
C HIS A 23 33.80 9.00 -6.11
N GLU A 24 33.98 7.83 -5.54
CA GLU A 24 32.91 6.86 -5.30
C GLU A 24 33.13 6.11 -3.99
N LEU A 25 32.09 6.08 -3.17
CA LEU A 25 32.05 5.31 -1.94
C LEU A 25 30.74 4.54 -1.85
N LYS A 26 30.79 3.37 -1.21
CA LYS A 26 29.66 2.52 -0.94
C LYS A 26 29.45 2.45 0.57
N ALA A 27 28.29 2.88 1.04
CA ALA A 27 27.85 2.72 2.41
C ALA A 27 26.87 1.54 2.48
N SER A 28 27.00 0.71 3.52
CA SER A 28 26.18 -0.50 3.71
C SER A 28 25.85 -0.67 5.19
N GLY A 29 24.63 -1.12 5.49
CA GLY A 29 24.16 -1.28 6.86
C GLY A 29 23.68 0.04 7.47
N ASP A 30 22.38 0.13 7.77
CA ASP A 30 21.69 1.30 8.36
C ASP A 30 22.23 2.66 7.88
N VAL A 31 22.17 2.87 6.57
CA VAL A 31 22.75 4.05 5.94
C VAL A 31 21.82 5.24 6.14
N THR A 32 22.33 6.31 6.75
CA THR A 32 21.67 7.60 6.85
C THR A 32 22.52 8.68 6.19
N VAL A 33 21.96 9.33 5.17
CA VAL A 33 22.58 10.45 4.46
C VAL A 33 21.85 11.74 4.82
N THR A 34 22.53 12.62 5.53
CA THR A 34 21.99 13.90 6.00
C THR A 34 22.57 15.05 5.20
N GLY A 35 21.71 15.75 4.45
CA GLY A 35 21.97 17.04 3.83
C GLY A 35 21.41 18.20 4.65
N LYS A 36 21.37 19.40 4.06
CA LYS A 36 20.90 20.63 4.74
C LYS A 36 19.41 20.56 5.11
N GLU A 37 18.57 20.06 4.20
CA GLU A 37 17.11 20.01 4.35
C GLU A 37 16.56 18.62 3.99
N SER A 38 17.44 17.62 3.88
CA SER A 38 17.09 16.30 3.38
C SER A 38 17.80 15.25 4.22
N VAL A 39 17.06 14.21 4.60
CA VAL A 39 17.61 13.03 5.26
C VAL A 39 17.15 11.84 4.43
N ILE A 40 18.07 10.96 4.06
CA ILE A 40 17.81 9.75 3.28
C ILE A 40 18.22 8.57 4.15
N HIS A 41 17.34 7.60 4.33
CA HIS A 41 17.62 6.34 5.00
C HIS A 41 17.64 5.22 3.95
N ALA A 42 18.60 4.30 4.03
CA ALA A 42 18.76 3.19 3.08
C ALA A 42 19.54 2.02 3.69
N GLN A 43 19.46 0.84 3.08
CA GLN A 43 20.30 -0.29 3.49
C GLN A 43 21.67 -0.28 2.82
N GLU A 44 21.72 0.17 1.57
CA GLU A 44 22.95 0.39 0.83
C GLU A 44 22.84 1.71 0.06
N ALA A 45 23.93 2.49 0.02
CA ALA A 45 23.99 3.69 -0.79
C ALA A 45 25.34 3.82 -1.47
N VAL A 46 25.32 4.11 -2.76
CA VAL A 46 26.52 4.44 -3.53
C VAL A 46 26.53 5.95 -3.76
N ILE A 47 27.54 6.62 -3.23
CA ILE A 47 27.70 8.07 -3.34
C ILE A 47 28.81 8.35 -4.34
N ARG A 48 28.50 9.12 -5.38
CA ARG A 48 29.39 9.46 -6.49
C ARG A 48 29.53 10.96 -6.64
N ARG A 49 30.77 11.46 -6.79
CA ARG A 49 31.03 12.87 -7.11
C ARG A 49 31.20 13.03 -8.62
N ARG A 50 30.21 13.62 -9.29
CA ARG A 50 30.27 14.01 -10.71
C ARG A 50 30.44 15.53 -10.83
N GLY A 51 31.70 15.98 -10.94
CA GLY A 51 32.02 17.40 -11.04
C GLY A 51 31.53 18.18 -9.81
N PRO A 52 30.64 19.19 -9.97
CA PRO A 52 30.11 19.96 -8.84
C PRO A 52 28.92 19.28 -8.12
N VAL A 53 28.42 18.15 -8.63
CA VAL A 53 27.23 17.47 -8.11
C VAL A 53 27.62 16.18 -7.38
N ILE A 54 26.96 15.91 -6.26
CA ILE A 54 27.02 14.63 -5.55
C ILE A 54 25.76 13.84 -5.89
N GLU A 55 25.94 12.72 -6.59
CA GLU A 55 24.88 11.76 -6.88
C GLU A 55 24.83 10.73 -5.75
N VAL A 56 23.64 10.55 -5.16
CA VAL A 56 23.40 9.53 -4.14
C VAL A 56 22.46 8.49 -4.73
N LEU A 57 23.00 7.31 -5.03
CA LEU A 57 22.26 6.12 -5.45
C LEU A 57 21.97 5.28 -4.22
N ALA A 58 20.93 5.66 -3.47
CA ALA A 58 20.41 4.86 -2.38
C ALA A 58 19.64 3.68 -2.97
N GLN A 59 20.12 2.48 -2.71
CA GLN A 59 19.30 1.28 -2.82
C GLN A 59 18.69 1.11 -1.43
N GLU A 60 17.48 1.64 -1.27
CA GLU A 60 16.59 0.96 -0.34
C GLU A 60 16.62 -0.51 -0.76
N LEU A 61 16.88 -1.41 0.19
CA LEU A 61 16.07 -2.61 0.14
C LEU A 61 14.66 -2.05 0.08
N VAL A 62 14.04 -2.11 -1.10
CA VAL A 62 12.60 -2.06 -1.21
C VAL A 62 12.17 -3.32 -0.47
N GLN A 63 12.22 -3.27 0.85
CA GLN A 63 11.13 -3.79 1.61
C GLN A 63 9.96 -3.08 0.94
N PHE A 64 9.19 -3.84 0.18
CA PHE A 64 7.80 -3.51 -0.02
C PHE A 64 7.28 -3.29 1.41
N GLU A 65 7.40 -2.07 1.92
CA GLU A 65 6.50 -1.56 2.92
C GLU A 65 5.30 -1.18 2.07
N PRO A 66 4.27 -2.05 1.95
CA PRO A 66 3.01 -1.57 1.45
C PRO A 66 2.63 -0.40 2.36
N SER A 67 2.81 0.81 1.86
CA SER A 67 2.26 2.03 2.47
C SER A 67 0.73 2.06 2.31
N SER A 68 0.16 1.08 1.62
CA SER A 68 -1.08 0.49 2.08
C SER A 68 -0.79 -0.23 3.39
N ARG A 69 -1.14 0.39 4.53
CA ARG A 69 -1.76 -0.37 5.64
C ARG A 69 -2.50 -1.55 4.98
N PRO A 70 -2.49 -2.79 5.51
CA PRO A 70 -3.65 -3.60 5.25
C PRO A 70 -4.82 -2.73 5.74
N SER A 71 -5.49 -2.00 4.82
CA SER A 71 -6.91 -1.82 4.89
C SER A 71 -7.32 -3.23 5.15
N SER A 72 -7.62 -3.54 6.41
CA SER A 72 -8.06 -4.86 6.84
C SER A 72 -9.02 -5.26 5.74
N GLU A 73 -8.56 -6.14 4.83
CA GLU A 73 -9.20 -6.26 3.51
C GLU A 73 -10.60 -6.66 3.88
N PHE A 74 -11.56 -5.75 3.67
CA PHE A 74 -12.81 -5.87 4.39
C PHE A 74 -13.40 -7.20 3.96
N ASN A 75 -13.44 -8.14 4.90
CA ASN A 75 -13.86 -9.48 4.59
C ASN A 75 -15.39 -9.50 4.71
N PRO A 76 -16.15 -9.55 3.61
CA PRO A 76 -17.60 -9.51 3.68
C PRO A 76 -18.18 -10.69 4.47
N LEU A 77 -17.47 -11.83 4.50
CA LEU A 77 -17.85 -13.02 5.28
C LEU A 77 -17.90 -12.74 6.79
N SER A 78 -17.15 -11.73 7.27
CA SER A 78 -17.20 -11.30 8.69
C SER A 78 -18.54 -10.68 9.10
N LEU A 79 -19.40 -10.33 8.14
CA LEU A 79 -20.75 -9.83 8.42
C LEU A 79 -21.76 -10.96 8.74
N GLN A 80 -21.34 -12.22 8.80
CA GLN A 80 -22.17 -13.31 9.28
C GLN A 80 -22.74 -12.97 10.67
N ASP A 81 -24.05 -13.17 10.87
CA ASP A 81 -24.83 -12.80 12.06
C ASP A 81 -24.92 -11.29 12.37
N ALA A 82 -24.31 -10.43 11.56
CA ALA A 82 -24.46 -8.99 11.70
C ALA A 82 -25.93 -8.56 11.51
N ARG A 83 -26.34 -7.52 12.23
CA ARG A 83 -27.66 -6.88 11.98
C ARG A 83 -27.71 -6.36 10.56
N ALA A 84 -28.79 -6.64 9.84
CA ALA A 84 -28.91 -6.34 8.42
C ALA A 84 -28.61 -4.87 8.10
N ALA A 85 -29.23 -3.93 8.82
CA ALA A 85 -29.00 -2.49 8.62
C ALA A 85 -27.53 -2.07 8.81
N GLY A 86 -26.85 -2.65 9.80
CA GLY A 86 -25.42 -2.37 10.04
C GLY A 86 -24.53 -3.01 8.97
N GLY A 87 -24.85 -4.24 8.55
CA GLY A 87 -24.16 -4.94 7.47
C GLY A 87 -24.25 -4.19 6.14
N GLU A 88 -25.43 -3.71 5.76
CA GLU A 88 -25.63 -2.97 4.51
C GLU A 88 -24.85 -1.64 4.50
N MET A 89 -24.86 -0.93 5.64
CA MET A 89 -24.08 0.30 5.78
C MET A 89 -22.58 0.03 5.65
N ARG A 90 -22.08 -1.07 6.23
CA ARG A 90 -20.68 -1.47 6.09
C ARG A 90 -20.36 -1.86 4.64
N LEU A 91 -21.19 -2.67 4.00
CA LEU A 91 -21.02 -3.04 2.59
C LEU A 91 -20.91 -1.80 1.69
N LYS A 92 -21.85 -0.86 1.81
CA LYS A 92 -21.82 0.40 1.03
C LYS A 92 -20.58 1.24 1.33
N LYS A 93 -20.17 1.34 2.59
CA LYS A 93 -18.95 2.07 3.00
C LYS A 93 -17.69 1.49 2.35
N GLU A 94 -17.66 0.17 2.19
CA GLU A 94 -16.54 -0.58 1.61
C GLU A 94 -16.66 -0.71 0.08
N GLY A 95 -17.59 0.02 -0.56
CA GLY A 95 -17.72 0.11 -2.01
C GLY A 95 -18.59 -0.98 -2.66
N TYR A 96 -19.28 -1.80 -1.87
CA TYR A 96 -20.22 -2.77 -2.42
C TYR A 96 -21.54 -2.10 -2.83
N VAL A 97 -22.03 -2.46 -4.00
CA VAL A 97 -23.32 -2.04 -4.55
C VAL A 97 -24.26 -3.25 -4.70
N PRO A 98 -25.54 -3.12 -4.35
CA PRO A 98 -26.50 -4.20 -4.54
C PRO A 98 -26.81 -4.34 -6.04
N VAL A 99 -26.62 -5.53 -6.60
CA VAL A 99 -26.85 -5.80 -8.05
C VAL A 99 -28.14 -6.57 -8.30
N ARG A 100 -28.57 -7.42 -7.36
CA ARG A 100 -29.79 -8.22 -7.51
C ARG A 100 -30.33 -8.60 -6.13
N VAL A 101 -31.66 -8.66 -5.99
CA VAL A 101 -32.32 -9.17 -4.79
C VAL A 101 -33.33 -10.24 -5.19
N GLN A 102 -33.26 -11.41 -4.56
CA GLN A 102 -34.15 -12.55 -4.78
C GLN A 102 -34.68 -13.05 -3.44
N GLY A 103 -35.91 -12.67 -3.11
CA GLY A 103 -36.52 -12.99 -1.82
C GLY A 103 -35.70 -12.42 -0.66
N LEU A 104 -35.22 -13.31 0.22
CA LEU A 104 -34.41 -12.94 1.38
C LEU A 104 -32.90 -12.85 1.08
N THR A 105 -32.48 -13.08 -0.17
CA THR A 105 -31.07 -13.08 -0.57
C THR A 105 -30.76 -11.87 -1.44
N ALA A 106 -29.78 -11.06 -1.05
CA ALA A 106 -29.26 -9.93 -1.80
C ALA A 106 -27.85 -10.24 -2.34
N MET A 107 -27.60 -9.88 -3.60
CA MET A 107 -26.30 -9.98 -4.25
C MET A 107 -25.63 -8.61 -4.27
N TRP A 108 -24.36 -8.57 -3.93
CA TRP A 108 -23.57 -7.35 -3.87
C TRP A 108 -22.28 -7.48 -4.66
N TRP A 109 -21.96 -6.43 -5.41
CA TRP A 109 -20.77 -6.32 -6.25
C TRP A 109 -19.84 -5.24 -5.73
N ASN A 110 -18.54 -5.51 -5.73
CA ASN A 110 -17.52 -4.51 -5.52
C ASN A 110 -16.59 -4.48 -6.75
N ASP A 111 -16.64 -3.37 -7.48
CA ASP A 111 -15.89 -3.20 -8.72
C ASP A 111 -14.38 -3.07 -8.49
N SER A 112 -13.98 -2.44 -7.38
CA SER A 112 -12.58 -2.15 -7.08
C SER A 112 -11.75 -3.41 -6.84
N ASN A 113 -12.36 -4.48 -6.35
CA ASN A 113 -11.69 -5.76 -6.05
C ASN A 113 -12.35 -6.96 -6.75
N GLN A 114 -13.24 -6.69 -7.72
CA GLN A 114 -14.01 -7.67 -8.48
C GLN A 114 -14.67 -8.76 -7.60
N THR A 115 -15.15 -8.39 -6.41
CA THR A 115 -15.74 -9.34 -5.47
C THR A 115 -17.27 -9.33 -5.55
N CYS A 116 -17.85 -10.51 -5.78
CA CYS A 116 -19.29 -10.75 -5.74
C CYS A 116 -19.66 -11.57 -4.49
N ILE A 117 -20.66 -11.11 -3.74
CA ILE A 117 -21.18 -11.83 -2.57
C ILE A 117 -22.70 -11.97 -2.62
N THR A 118 -23.19 -13.01 -1.95
CA THR A 118 -24.61 -13.20 -1.65
C THR A 118 -24.83 -13.15 -0.14
N VAL A 119 -25.85 -12.43 0.27
CA VAL A 119 -26.22 -12.23 1.68
C VAL A 119 -27.67 -12.64 1.87
N LYS A 120 -27.91 -13.67 2.67
CA LYS A 120 -29.25 -14.09 3.07
C LYS A 120 -29.62 -13.47 4.41
N THR A 121 -30.71 -12.72 4.44
CA THR A 121 -31.23 -12.12 5.67
C THR A 121 -32.33 -12.96 6.29
N SER A 122 -32.23 -13.29 7.57
CA SER A 122 -33.27 -13.95 8.35
C SER A 122 -33.36 -13.32 9.73
N GLN A 123 -34.58 -13.11 10.22
CA GLN A 123 -34.84 -12.47 11.53
C GLN A 123 -34.06 -11.13 11.73
N GLY A 124 -33.90 -10.34 10.66
CA GLY A 124 -33.19 -9.06 10.69
C GLY A 124 -31.66 -9.15 10.77
N ARG A 125 -31.09 -10.35 10.56
CA ARG A 125 -29.64 -10.60 10.59
C ARG A 125 -29.18 -11.33 9.34
N TYR A 126 -27.88 -11.21 9.03
CA TYR A 126 -27.26 -11.98 7.95
C TYR A 126 -27.08 -13.43 8.38
N SER A 127 -28.02 -14.27 7.97
CA SER A 127 -28.01 -15.70 8.24
C SER A 127 -27.02 -16.48 7.40
N ASP A 128 -26.58 -15.94 6.26
CA ASP A 128 -25.59 -16.56 5.38
C ASP A 128 -24.91 -15.48 4.55
N VAL A 129 -23.58 -15.43 4.57
CA VAL A 129 -22.77 -14.56 3.70
C VAL A 129 -21.77 -15.42 2.95
N LYS A 130 -21.78 -15.35 1.62
CA LYS A 130 -20.91 -16.17 0.77
C LYS A 130 -20.33 -15.35 -0.37
N LYS A 131 -19.08 -15.65 -0.73
CA LYS A 131 -18.47 -15.19 -1.98
C LYS A 131 -18.95 -16.10 -3.12
N VAL A 132 -19.29 -15.51 -4.25
CA VAL A 132 -19.62 -16.23 -5.49
C VAL A 132 -18.71 -15.72 -6.61
N GLY A 133 -18.66 -16.44 -7.75
CA GLY A 133 -17.85 -16.03 -8.90
C GLY A 133 -18.24 -14.63 -9.37
N ALA A 134 -17.27 -13.82 -9.77
CA ALA A 134 -17.48 -12.43 -10.21
C ALA A 134 -18.54 -12.34 -11.33
N GLU A 135 -18.52 -13.31 -12.24
CA GLU A 135 -19.48 -13.54 -13.34
C GLU A 135 -20.96 -13.45 -12.89
N ALA A 136 -21.26 -13.85 -11.64
CA ALA A 136 -22.61 -13.85 -11.11
C ALA A 136 -23.15 -12.44 -10.82
N CYS A 137 -22.26 -11.46 -10.62
CA CYS A 137 -22.59 -10.05 -10.42
C CYS A 137 -22.33 -9.19 -11.66
N SER A 138 -21.29 -9.50 -12.46
CA SER A 138 -20.88 -8.72 -13.64
C SER A 138 -21.62 -9.09 -14.94
N GLY A 139 -22.50 -10.09 -14.89
CA GLY A 139 -23.26 -10.60 -16.05
C GLY A 139 -24.50 -9.78 -16.42
N SER A 140 -24.35 -8.46 -16.65
CA SER A 140 -25.39 -7.61 -17.26
C SER A 140 -24.83 -6.77 -18.40
#